data_AF-A0A3D4VYP4-F1
#
_entry.id   AF-A0A3D4VYP4-F1
#
_cell.length_a   1.000
_cell.length_b   1.000
_cell.length_c   1.000
_cell.angle_alpha   90.00
_cell.angle_beta   90.00
_cell.angle_gamma   90.00
#
_symmetry.space_group_name_H-M   'P 1'
#
loop_
_entity.id
_entity.type
_entity.pdbx_description
1 polymer ?
#
loop_
_entity_poly.entity_id
_entity_poly.type
_entity_poly.pdbx_seq_one_letter_code
_entity_poly.pdbx_strand_id
1 'polypeptide(L)' 'MSKTMIPQNYTPALNLYDTQRAIGTVKRLFADTLCATLNLYRVSAPLFLEASTGLNDDLNGVERKVTF' A
#
# COMPACT_ATOMS: atom_id res chain seq x y z
N MET A 1 -0.05 -19.11 -9.47
CA MET A 1 0.74 -18.76 -8.27
C MET A 1 2.15 -18.43 -8.72
N SER A 2 2.60 -17.19 -8.57
CA SER A 2 3.99 -16.83 -8.85
C SER A 2 4.92 -17.51 -7.84
N LYS A 3 6.09 -17.96 -8.28
CA LYS A 3 7.06 -18.66 -7.44
C LYS A 3 7.84 -17.61 -6.64
N THR A 4 7.65 -17.56 -5.32
CA THR A 4 8.42 -16.67 -4.45
C THR A 4 9.88 -17.13 -4.43
N MET A 5 10.81 -16.25 -4.77
CA MET A 5 12.25 -16.50 -4.68
C MET A 5 12.78 -15.97 -3.35
N ILE A 6 13.28 -16.86 -2.49
CA ILE A 6 13.91 -16.52 -1.21
C ILE A 6 15.43 -16.58 -1.40
N PRO A 7 16.20 -15.53 -1.07
CA PRO A 7 17.66 -15.55 -1.17
C PRO A 7 18.29 -16.69 -0.37
N GLN A 8 19.42 -17.22 -0.85
CA GLN A 8 20.20 -18.20 -0.10
C GLN A 8 20.63 -17.60 1.26
N ASN A 9 20.47 -18.39 2.33
CA ASN A 9 20.75 -17.99 3.71
C ASN A 9 19.88 -16.85 4.28
N TYR A 10 18.73 -16.54 3.68
CA TYR A 10 17.78 -15.61 4.27
C TYR A 10 17.30 -16.11 5.63
N THR A 11 17.49 -15.28 6.66
CA THR A 11 16.93 -15.49 7.99
C THR A 11 16.05 -14.31 8.32
N PRO A 12 14.74 -14.50 8.59
CA PRO A 12 13.86 -13.40 8.92
C PRO A 12 14.27 -12.80 10.27
N ALA A 13 14.34 -11.47 10.33
CA ALA A 13 14.70 -10.76 11.57
C ALA A 13 13.62 -10.89 12.66
N LEU A 14 12.37 -11.16 12.26
CA LEU A 14 11.20 -11.31 13.13
C LEU A 14 10.42 -12.56 12.73
N ASN A 15 9.71 -13.18 13.67
CA ASN A 15 8.74 -14.21 13.32
C ASN A 15 7.52 -13.60 12.58
N LEU A 16 6.64 -14.45 12.06
CA LEU A 16 5.48 -14.01 11.28
C LEU A 16 4.57 -13.03 12.04
N TYR A 17 4.28 -13.32 13.31
CA TYR A 17 3.41 -12.49 14.13
C TYR A 17 4.03 -11.12 14.42
N ASP A 18 5.31 -11.11 14.82
CA ASP A 18 6.05 -9.88 15.07
C ASP A 18 6.20 -9.05 13.80
N THR A 19 6.38 -9.69 12.64
CA THR A 19 6.43 -9.01 11.34
C THR A 19 5.11 -8.30 11.04
N GLN A 20 3.97 -8.96 11.24
CA GLN A 20 2.65 -8.35 11.05
C GLN A 20 2.43 -7.16 12.00
N ARG A 21 2.82 -7.32 13.28
CA ARG A 21 2.74 -6.22 14.27
C ARG A 21 3.64 -5.04 13.89
N ALA A 22 4.86 -5.31 13.44
CA ALA A 22 5.79 -4.28 13.02
C ALA A 22 5.25 -3.51 11.81
N ILE A 23 4.72 -4.19 10.79
CA ILE A 23 4.09 -3.56 9.62
C ILE A 23 2.93 -2.65 10.05
N GLY A 24 2.04 -3.14 10.92
CA GLY A 24 0.93 -2.34 11.43
C GLY A 24 1.39 -1.10 12.20
N THR A 25 2.43 -1.25 13.03
CA THR A 25 3.01 -0.17 13.82
C THR A 25 3.59 0.93 12.93
N VAL A 26 4.43 0.56 11.95
CA VAL A 26 5.04 1.52 11.02
C VAL A 26 3.96 2.28 10.23
N LYS A 27 2.96 1.57 9.69
CA LYS A 27 1.88 2.19 8.90
C LYS A 27 1.06 3.17 9.71
N ARG A 28 0.75 2.85 10.97
CA ARG A 28 0.00 3.72 11.86
C ARG A 28 0.82 4.96 12.24
N LEU A 29 2.03 4.77 12.75
CA LEU A 29 2.87 5.89 13.22
C LEU A 29 3.18 6.88 12.11
N PHE A 30 3.46 6.40 10.89
CA PHE A 30 3.68 7.27 9.75
C PHE A 30 2.44 8.10 9.41
N ALA A 31 1.28 7.46 9.30
CA ALA A 31 0.02 8.15 8.96
C ALA A 31 -0.35 9.20 10.03
N ASP A 32 -0.23 8.85 11.32
CA ASP A 32 -0.50 9.76 12.43
C ASP A 32 0.43 10.98 12.38
N THR A 33 1.73 10.75 12.17
CA THR A 33 2.75 11.82 12.10
C THR A 33 2.53 12.72 10.89
N LEU A 34 2.20 12.14 9.73
CA LEU A 34 1.92 12.88 8.50
C LEU A 34 0.70 13.79 8.67
N CYS A 35 -0.38 13.26 9.26
CA CYS A 35 -1.60 14.04 9.53
C CYS A 35 -1.33 15.21 10.46
N ALA A 36 -0.61 14.98 11.57
CA ALA A 36 -0.27 16.03 12.53
C ALA A 36 0.65 17.11 11.92
N THR A 37 1.64 16.71 11.13
CA THR A 37 2.65 17.63 10.58
C THR A 37 2.07 18.51 9.47
N LEU A 38 1.19 17.95 8.64
CA LEU A 38 0.65 18.63 7.46
C LEU A 38 -0.80 19.12 7.64
N ASN A 39 -1.36 19.02 8.85
CA ASN A 39 -2.76 19.35 9.14
C ASN A 39 -3.75 18.63 8.21
N LEU A 40 -3.56 17.32 8.03
CA LEU A 40 -4.41 16.49 7.18
C LEU A 40 -5.41 15.69 8.01
N TYR A 41 -6.56 15.40 7.39
CA TYR A 41 -7.55 14.48 7.93
C TYR A 41 -7.60 13.21 7.07
N ARG A 42 -7.68 12.06 7.73
CA ARG A 42 -7.87 10.78 7.05
C ARG A 42 -9.30 10.70 6.49
N VAL A 43 -9.41 10.33 5.22
CA VAL A 43 -10.68 10.06 4.53
C VAL A 43 -10.67 8.69 3.87
N SER A 44 -11.85 8.17 3.54
CA SER A 44 -11.98 6.94 2.75
C SER A 44 -11.67 7.20 1.27
N ALA A 45 -10.84 6.36 0.66
CA ALA A 45 -10.60 6.37 -0.77
C ALA A 45 -11.49 5.35 -1.48
N PRO A 46 -11.98 5.65 -2.70
CA PRO A 46 -12.73 4.68 -3.51
C PRO A 46 -11.81 3.56 -4.02
N LEU A 47 -12.36 2.34 -4.11
CA LEU A 47 -11.66 1.19 -4.71
C LEU A 47 -11.90 1.05 -6.22
N PHE A 48 -13.02 1.59 -6.69
CA PHE A 48 -13.44 1.55 -8.09
C PHE A 48 -13.84 2.95 -8.52
N LEU A 49 -13.60 3.25 -9.79
CA LEU A 49 -13.97 4.51 -10.43
C LEU A 49 -14.66 4.21 -11.75
N GLU A 50 -15.66 5.00 -12.08
CA GLU A 50 -16.27 4.99 -13.40
C GLU A 50 -15.25 5.48 -14.44
N ALA A 51 -15.02 4.69 -15.49
CA ALA A 51 -13.95 4.95 -16.46
C ALA A 51 -14.10 6.30 -17.17
N SER A 52 -15.34 6.79 -17.31
CA SER A 52 -15.67 8.06 -17.96
C SER A 52 -15.41 9.30 -17.10
N THR A 53 -15.13 9.15 -15.80
CA THR A 53 -15.01 10.30 -14.87
C THR A 53 -13.71 11.07 -15.01
N GLY A 54 -12.67 10.45 -15.58
CA GLY A 54 -11.32 11.03 -15.62
C GLY A 54 -10.64 11.17 -14.26
N LEU A 55 -11.19 10.59 -13.19
CA LEU A 55 -10.64 10.68 -11.82
C LEU A 55 -9.49 9.71 -11.56
N ASN A 56 -9.39 8.64 -12.36
CA ASN A 56 -8.33 7.65 -12.19
C ASN A 56 -7.00 8.20 -12.71
N ASP A 57 -5.94 8.06 -11.92
CA ASP A 57 -4.58 8.36 -12.38
C ASP A 57 -4.13 7.33 -13.43
N ASP A 58 -3.81 7.82 -14.63
CA ASP A 58 -3.43 7.00 -15.77
C ASP A 58 -1.93 6.69 -15.81
N LEU A 59 -1.15 7.17 -14.84
CA LEU A 59 0.31 7.02 -14.77
C LEU A 59 0.98 7.52 -16.07
N ASN A 60 1.63 6.65 -16.83
CA ASN A 60 2.25 7.00 -18.11
C ASN A 60 1.32 6.79 -19.33
N GLY A 61 0.08 6.34 -19.10
CA GLY A 61 -0.92 6.08 -20.14
C GLY A 61 -0.71 4.78 -20.93
N VAL A 62 0.34 4.01 -20.61
CA VAL A 62 0.62 2.69 -21.23
C VAL A 62 0.26 1.54 -20.30
N GLU A 63 0.05 1.84 -19.01
CA GLU A 63 -0.33 0.89 -17.99
C GLU A 63 -1.76 0.38 -18.19
N ARG A 64 -1.94 -0.93 -18.02
CA ARG A 64 -3.25 -1.57 -18.14
C ARG A 64 -3.98 -1.53 -16.80
N LYS A 65 -5.11 -0.82 -16.75
CA LYS A 65 -6.04 -0.83 -15.62
C LYS A 65 -6.69 -2.22 -15.47
N VAL A 66 -7.02 -2.59 -14.23
CA VAL A 66 -7.86 -3.76 -13.97
C VAL A 66 -9.31 -3.40 -14.27
N THR A 67 -9.98 -4.19 -15.10
CA THR A 67 -11.39 -4.03 -15.47
C THR A 67 -12.24 -5.12 -14.82
N PHE A 68 -13.47 -4.78 -14.43
CA PHE A 68 -14.41 -5.68 -13.75
C PHE A 68 -15.74 -5.73 -14.51
#